data_AF-A0A8X6IHN3-F1
#
_entry.id   AF-A0A8X6IHN3-F1
#
_cell.length_a   1.000
_cell.length_b   1.000
_cell.length_c   1.000
_cell.angle_alpha   90.00
_cell.angle_beta   90.00
_cell.angle_gamma   90.00
#
_symmetry.space_group_name_H-M   'P 1'
#
loop_
_entity.id
_entity.type
_entity.pdbx_description
1 polymer ?
#
loop_
_entity_poly.entity_id
_entity_poly.type
_entity_poly.pdbx_seq_one_letter_code
_entity_poly.pdbx_strand_id
1 'polypeptide(L)'
;MPRLRGRARNIGRRTQHAQLVHDRRLNRTAEEHSTDNVNLRDQVANTRANANSEQRDQRLRVNTLRQRDARQRATNAHRERNQQRMQNHRALTRASFNRLAFEYDPEIDYSSHALIIIGNMDKECQHCHAFKYKGESAGLCCASEKVSLPPLNPPPEPL
;
A
#
# COMPACT_ATOMS: atom_id res chain seq x y z
N MET A 1 34.47 19.79 -43.72
CA MET A 1 33.17 19.81 -43.00
C MET A 1 33.44 19.86 -41.50
N PRO A 2 33.13 20.96 -40.77
CA PRO A 2 33.30 21.00 -39.33
C PRO A 2 32.18 20.20 -38.65
N ARG A 3 32.56 19.24 -37.80
CA ARG A 3 31.60 18.48 -37.00
C ARG A 3 31.03 19.38 -35.90
N LEU A 4 29.75 19.73 -36.01
CA LEU A 4 28.99 20.37 -34.94
C LEU A 4 28.97 19.41 -33.73
N ARG A 5 29.74 19.73 -32.67
CA ARG A 5 29.68 19.01 -31.41
C ARG A 5 28.28 19.22 -30.81
N GLY A 6 27.49 18.16 -30.76
CA GLY A 6 26.19 18.17 -30.10
C GLY A 6 26.33 18.61 -28.64
N ARG A 7 25.56 19.62 -28.23
CA ARG A 7 25.52 20.13 -26.87
C ARG A 7 25.01 19.01 -25.95
N ALA A 8 25.88 18.47 -25.10
CA ALA A 8 25.49 17.45 -24.13
C ALA A 8 24.34 17.99 -23.26
N ARG A 9 23.21 17.27 -23.18
CA ARG A 9 22.04 17.66 -22.40
C ARG A 9 22.39 17.44 -20.91
N ASN A 10 22.22 18.45 -20.07
CA ASN A 10 22.48 18.41 -18.62
C ASN A 10 21.44 17.58 -17.84
N ILE A 11 21.08 16.39 -18.34
CA ILE A 11 20.12 15.49 -17.71
C ILE A 11 20.85 14.83 -16.54
N GLY A 12 20.47 15.20 -15.31
CA GLY A 12 21.06 14.67 -14.07
C GLY A 12 22.04 15.59 -13.34
N ARG A 13 22.44 16.74 -13.93
CA ARG A 13 23.27 17.73 -13.23
C ARG A 13 22.40 18.55 -12.27
N ARG A 14 22.34 18.18 -10.99
CA ARG A 14 21.84 19.10 -9.96
C ARG A 14 22.77 20.30 -9.90
N THR A 15 22.20 21.50 -9.99
CA THR A 15 22.99 22.73 -9.79
C THR A 15 23.48 22.77 -8.34
N GLN A 16 24.65 23.37 -8.10
CA GLN A 16 25.19 23.57 -6.76
C GLN A 16 24.14 24.24 -5.84
N HIS A 17 23.39 25.20 -6.38
CA HIS A 17 22.28 25.84 -5.67
C HIS A 17 21.16 24.86 -5.28
N ALA A 18 20.76 23.94 -6.17
CA ALA A 18 19.74 22.94 -5.85
C ALA A 18 20.21 21.96 -4.77
N GLN A 19 21.51 21.64 -4.71
CA GLN A 19 22.10 20.83 -3.64
C GLN A 19 22.07 21.58 -2.30
N LEU A 20 22.52 22.85 -2.28
CA LEU A 20 22.47 23.68 -1.07
C LEU A 20 21.04 23.85 -0.52
N VAL A 21 20.05 24.06 -1.39
CA VAL A 21 18.64 24.17 -0.98
C VAL A 21 18.12 22.85 -0.42
N HIS A 22 18.52 21.72 -1.00
CA HIS A 22 18.17 20.40 -0.51
C HIS A 22 18.74 20.14 0.88
N ASP A 23 20.03 20.39 1.08
CA ASP A 23 20.71 20.13 2.34
C ASP A 23 20.20 21.07 3.45
N ARG A 24 19.91 22.33 3.10
CA ARG A 24 19.22 23.26 4.01
C ARG A 24 17.83 22.76 4.42
N ARG A 25 17.08 22.10 3.52
CA ARG A 25 15.75 21.55 3.86
C ARG A 25 15.86 20.31 4.75
N LEU A 26 16.88 19.47 4.55
CA LEU A 26 17.12 18.29 5.38
C LEU A 26 17.51 18.65 6.82
N ASN A 27 18.35 19.68 6.98
CA ASN A 27 18.88 20.09 8.28
C ASN A 27 17.99 21.07 9.05
N ARG A 28 16.74 21.23 8.61
CA ARG A 28 15.85 22.28 9.10
C ARG A 28 15.12 21.87 10.36
N THR A 29 15.01 22.78 11.33
CA THR A 29 14.22 22.52 12.55
C THR A 29 12.72 22.65 12.28
N ALA A 30 11.88 22.12 13.18
CA ALA A 30 10.43 22.24 13.07
C ALA A 30 9.95 23.70 13.13
N GLU A 31 10.62 24.53 13.94
CA GLU A 31 10.32 25.96 14.08
C GLU A 31 10.66 26.73 12.80
N GLU A 32 11.85 26.50 12.24
CA GLU A 32 12.24 27.03 10.93
C GLU A 32 11.31 26.52 9.83
N HIS A 33 10.85 25.27 9.92
CA HIS A 33 9.86 24.74 8.98
C HIS A 33 8.54 25.52 9.03
N SER A 34 8.07 25.81 10.24
CA SER A 34 6.82 26.54 10.47
C SER A 34 6.90 27.99 10.00
N THR A 35 7.95 28.73 10.40
CA THR A 35 8.10 30.17 10.09
C THR A 35 8.11 30.46 8.60
N ASP A 36 8.95 29.75 7.86
CA ASP A 36 9.02 29.84 6.39
C ASP A 36 7.71 29.40 5.69
N ASN A 37 6.94 28.46 6.25
CA ASN A 37 5.62 28.13 5.72
C ASN A 37 4.65 29.30 5.89
N VAL A 38 4.69 29.98 7.03
CA VAL A 38 3.92 31.21 7.27
C VAL A 38 4.36 32.29 6.28
N ASN A 39 5.67 32.54 6.18
CA ASN A 39 6.23 33.52 5.24
C ASN A 39 5.80 33.23 3.79
N LEU A 40 5.82 31.96 3.37
CA LEU A 40 5.39 31.57 2.03
C LEU A 40 3.88 31.80 1.82
N ARG A 41 3.05 31.50 2.83
CA ARG A 41 1.60 31.77 2.77
C ARG A 41 1.32 33.25 2.64
N ASP A 42 2.02 34.09 3.39
CA ASP A 42 1.84 35.55 3.37
C ASP A 42 2.30 36.13 2.02
N GLN A 43 3.45 35.69 1.50
CA GLN A 43 3.92 36.07 0.16
C GLN A 43 2.91 35.69 -0.93
N VAL A 44 2.36 34.46 -0.86
CA VAL A 44 1.35 34.00 -1.82
C VAL A 44 0.04 34.78 -1.66
N ALA A 45 -0.37 35.13 -0.44
CA ALA A 45 -1.56 35.94 -0.21
C ALA A 45 -1.41 37.34 -0.82
N ASN A 46 -0.27 38.00 -0.58
CA ASN A 46 0.04 39.32 -1.11
C ASN A 46 0.10 39.33 -2.64
N THR A 47 0.77 38.35 -3.25
CA THR A 47 0.78 38.21 -4.72
C THR A 47 -0.60 37.97 -5.30
N ARG A 48 -1.50 37.25 -4.61
CA ARG A 48 -2.89 37.04 -5.05
C ARG A 48 -3.74 38.30 -4.91
N ALA A 49 -3.55 39.08 -3.86
CA ALA A 49 -4.26 40.33 -3.62
C ALA A 49 -3.91 41.37 -4.70
N ASN A 50 -2.64 41.44 -5.10
CA ASN A 50 -2.13 42.37 -6.10
C ASN A 50 -2.27 41.85 -7.55
N ALA A 51 -2.85 40.67 -7.78
CA ALA A 51 -2.98 40.09 -9.11
C ALA A 51 -4.07 40.77 -9.95
N ASN A 52 -3.76 41.02 -11.22
CA ASN A 52 -4.73 41.55 -12.18
C ASN A 52 -5.76 40.48 -12.61
N SER A 53 -6.78 40.90 -13.36
CA SER A 53 -7.87 40.00 -13.79
C SER A 53 -7.37 38.84 -14.66
N GLU A 54 -6.49 39.11 -15.62
CA GLU A 54 -5.98 38.09 -16.54
C GLU A 54 -5.15 37.02 -15.81
N GLN A 55 -4.26 37.43 -14.90
CA GLN A 55 -3.47 36.53 -14.06
C GLN A 55 -4.37 35.67 -13.17
N ARG A 56 -5.46 36.26 -12.66
CA ARG A 56 -6.47 35.54 -11.87
C ARG A 56 -7.17 34.47 -12.70
N ASP A 57 -7.61 34.82 -13.91
CA ASP A 57 -8.30 33.90 -14.82
C ASP A 57 -7.38 32.77 -15.29
N GLN A 58 -6.14 33.09 -15.63
CA GLN A 58 -5.14 32.09 -15.99
C GLN A 58 -4.89 31.11 -14.84
N ARG A 59 -4.76 31.62 -13.60
CA ARG A 59 -4.59 30.78 -12.41
C ARG A 59 -5.80 29.86 -12.19
N LEU A 60 -7.02 30.37 -12.34
CA LEU A 60 -8.24 29.58 -12.22
C LEU A 60 -8.31 28.49 -13.30
N ARG A 61 -8.02 28.83 -14.57
CA ARG A 61 -7.96 27.85 -15.68
C ARG A 61 -6.97 26.73 -15.39
N VAL A 62 -5.75 27.07 -14.96
CA VAL A 62 -4.72 26.08 -14.61
C VAL A 62 -5.16 25.21 -13.42
N ASN A 63 -5.79 25.80 -12.40
CA ASN A 63 -6.29 25.05 -11.25
C ASN A 63 -7.38 24.05 -11.67
N THR A 64 -8.33 24.48 -12.48
CA THR A 64 -9.42 23.64 -13.01
C THR A 64 -8.86 22.44 -13.80
N LEU A 65 -7.88 22.67 -14.67
CA LEU A 65 -7.24 21.59 -15.43
C LEU A 65 -6.52 20.59 -14.51
N ARG A 66 -5.71 21.08 -13.56
CA ARG A 66 -5.04 20.21 -12.58
C ARG A 66 -6.02 19.39 -11.76
N GLN A 67 -7.13 19.99 -11.33
CA GLN A 67 -8.12 19.31 -10.52
C GLN A 67 -8.87 18.25 -11.33
N ARG A 68 -9.19 18.52 -12.60
CA ARG A 68 -9.75 17.55 -13.54
C ARG A 68 -8.80 16.36 -13.75
N ASP A 69 -7.53 16.62 -14.02
CA ASP A 69 -6.52 15.57 -14.22
C ASP A 69 -6.33 14.72 -12.96
N ALA A 70 -6.28 15.34 -11.79
CA ALA A 70 -6.17 14.63 -10.51
C ALA A 70 -7.36 13.70 -10.27
N ARG A 71 -8.60 14.17 -10.53
CA ARG A 71 -9.80 13.36 -10.44
C ARG A 71 -9.76 12.18 -11.41
N GLN A 72 -9.37 12.43 -12.67
CA GLN A 72 -9.28 11.39 -13.68
C GLN A 72 -8.25 10.30 -13.33
N ARG A 73 -7.09 10.70 -12.78
CA ARG A 73 -6.09 9.74 -12.27
C ARG A 73 -6.63 8.92 -11.12
N ALA A 74 -7.31 9.55 -10.16
CA ALA A 74 -7.91 8.85 -9.04
C ALA A 74 -8.98 7.83 -9.50
N THR A 75 -9.83 8.22 -10.45
CA THR A 75 -10.85 7.30 -11.00
C THR A 75 -10.22 6.15 -11.78
N ASN A 76 -9.18 6.42 -12.58
CA ASN A 76 -8.47 5.38 -13.31
C ASN A 76 -7.77 4.40 -12.36
N ALA A 77 -7.06 4.89 -11.36
CA ALA A 77 -6.40 4.05 -10.35
C ALA A 77 -7.41 3.20 -9.55
N HIS A 78 -8.62 3.71 -9.30
CA HIS A 78 -9.68 2.92 -8.67
C HIS A 78 -10.20 1.83 -9.62
N ARG A 79 -10.43 2.15 -10.90
CA ARG A 79 -10.86 1.19 -11.91
C ARG A 79 -9.84 0.07 -12.12
N GLU A 80 -8.56 0.42 -12.21
CA GLU A 80 -7.45 -0.54 -12.36
C GLU A 80 -7.39 -1.50 -11.17
N ARG A 81 -7.46 -0.99 -9.94
CA ARG A 81 -7.52 -1.83 -8.75
C ARG A 81 -8.72 -2.78 -8.75
N ASN A 82 -9.91 -2.29 -9.10
CA ASN A 82 -11.08 -3.16 -9.19
C ASN A 82 -10.95 -4.21 -10.30
N GLN A 83 -10.35 -3.86 -11.44
CA GLN A 83 -10.07 -4.82 -12.51
C GLN A 83 -9.09 -5.90 -12.06
N GLN A 84 -8.02 -5.53 -11.36
CA GLN A 84 -7.07 -6.48 -10.79
C GLN A 84 -7.76 -7.44 -9.80
N ARG A 85 -8.57 -6.91 -8.87
CA ARG A 85 -9.35 -7.73 -7.93
C ARG A 85 -10.26 -8.73 -8.66
N MET A 86 -10.96 -8.28 -9.71
CA MET A 86 -11.82 -9.15 -10.51
C MET A 86 -11.03 -10.21 -11.29
N GLN A 87 -9.84 -9.88 -11.79
CA GLN A 87 -8.96 -10.84 -12.48
C GLN A 87 -8.43 -11.89 -11.49
N ASN A 88 -7.98 -11.48 -10.30
CA ASN A 88 -7.51 -12.39 -9.25
C ASN A 88 -8.62 -13.35 -8.82
N HIS A 89 -9.84 -12.84 -8.61
CA HIS A 89 -10.99 -13.69 -8.30
C HIS A 89 -11.24 -14.73 -9.40
N ARG A 90 -11.20 -14.32 -10.68
CA ARG A 90 -11.38 -15.25 -11.82
C ARG A 90 -10.25 -16.27 -11.92
N ALA A 91 -9.02 -15.88 -11.61
CA ALA A 91 -7.87 -16.77 -11.59
C ALA A 91 -8.06 -17.86 -10.53
N LEU A 92 -8.49 -17.51 -9.31
CA LEU A 92 -8.78 -18.48 -8.25
C LEU A 92 -9.91 -19.45 -8.60
N THR A 93 -10.98 -18.97 -9.23
CA THR A 93 -12.08 -19.83 -9.67
C THR A 93 -11.61 -20.90 -10.68
N ARG A 94 -10.54 -20.62 -11.43
CA ARG A 94 -9.96 -21.52 -12.43
C ARG A 94 -8.70 -22.25 -11.95
N ALA A 95 -8.18 -21.89 -10.78
CA ALA A 95 -6.94 -22.44 -10.27
C ALA A 95 -7.15 -23.85 -9.71
N SER A 96 -6.14 -24.69 -9.89
CA SER A 96 -6.01 -25.94 -9.15
C SER A 96 -5.61 -25.59 -7.72
N PHE A 97 -6.40 -25.97 -6.71
CA PHE A 97 -6.10 -25.72 -5.28
C PHE A 97 -4.91 -26.52 -4.76
N ASN A 98 -4.32 -27.39 -5.58
CA ASN A 98 -3.13 -28.16 -5.22
C ASN A 98 -2.00 -27.21 -4.85
N ARG A 99 -1.56 -27.27 -3.59
CA ARG A 99 -0.46 -26.46 -3.04
C ARG A 99 -0.69 -24.95 -2.99
N LEU A 100 -1.94 -24.46 -3.19
CA LEU A 100 -2.24 -23.02 -3.17
C LEU A 100 -1.84 -22.34 -1.85
N ALA A 101 -1.85 -23.07 -0.74
CA ALA A 101 -1.40 -22.57 0.56
C ALA A 101 0.07 -22.10 0.57
N PHE A 102 0.93 -22.61 -0.32
CA PHE A 102 2.32 -22.19 -0.45
C PHE A 102 2.49 -20.92 -1.30
N GLU A 103 1.46 -20.52 -2.05
CA GLU A 103 1.42 -19.33 -2.91
C GLU A 103 0.38 -18.35 -2.37
N TYR A 104 0.47 -18.04 -1.08
CA TYR A 104 -0.47 -17.14 -0.42
C TYR A 104 -0.31 -15.69 -0.92
N ASP A 105 -1.40 -15.10 -1.39
CA ASP A 105 -1.50 -13.68 -1.77
C ASP A 105 -2.50 -12.98 -0.82
N PRO A 106 -2.05 -12.02 0.02
CA PRO A 106 -2.92 -11.34 0.98
C PRO A 106 -4.00 -10.46 0.32
N GLU A 107 -3.88 -10.12 -0.96
CA GLU A 107 -4.88 -9.33 -1.70
C GLU A 107 -6.10 -10.17 -2.12
N ILE A 108 -6.02 -11.49 -1.91
CA ILE A 108 -7.08 -12.44 -2.24
C ILE A 108 -7.96 -12.71 -1.02
N ASP A 109 -9.27 -12.52 -1.18
CA ASP A 109 -10.25 -12.94 -0.19
C ASP A 109 -10.59 -14.44 -0.35
N TYR A 110 -9.72 -15.30 0.19
CA TYR A 110 -9.90 -16.75 0.14
C TYR A 110 -11.16 -17.24 0.87
N SER A 111 -11.62 -16.50 1.89
CA SER A 111 -12.81 -16.84 2.68
C SER A 111 -14.11 -16.80 1.86
N SER A 112 -14.13 -15.97 0.81
CA SER A 112 -15.26 -15.88 -0.11
C SER A 112 -15.39 -17.08 -1.06
N HIS A 113 -14.35 -17.91 -1.18
CA HIS A 113 -14.31 -18.98 -2.17
C HIS A 113 -15.01 -20.25 -1.66
N ALA A 114 -16.07 -20.69 -2.37
CA ALA A 114 -16.91 -21.83 -1.95
C ALA A 114 -16.17 -23.17 -1.75
N LEU A 115 -14.98 -23.32 -2.33
CA LEU A 115 -14.13 -24.52 -2.18
C LEU A 115 -13.06 -24.40 -1.08
N ILE A 116 -12.84 -23.21 -0.52
CA ILE A 116 -11.88 -22.97 0.57
C ILE A 116 -12.67 -22.80 1.86
N ILE A 117 -13.25 -23.90 2.34
CA ILE A 117 -13.98 -23.93 3.62
C ILE A 117 -13.09 -24.61 4.64
N ILE A 118 -12.40 -23.80 5.45
CA ILE A 118 -11.75 -24.28 6.68
C ILE A 118 -12.88 -24.41 7.70
N GLY A 119 -13.45 -25.61 7.82
CA GLY A 119 -14.58 -25.87 8.73
C GLY A 119 -14.22 -25.67 10.20
N ASN A 120 -15.16 -25.90 11.12
CA ASN A 120 -14.88 -25.78 12.55
C ASN A 120 -13.95 -26.90 13.06
N MET A 121 -13.17 -26.61 14.11
CA MET A 121 -12.45 -27.61 14.90
C MET A 121 -13.42 -28.27 15.90
N ASP A 122 -14.35 -29.08 15.39
CA ASP A 122 -15.41 -29.72 16.18
C ASP A 122 -15.12 -31.20 16.47
N LYS A 123 -14.02 -31.76 15.94
CA LYS A 123 -13.66 -33.16 16.14
C LYS A 123 -12.61 -33.28 17.21
N GLU A 124 -12.85 -34.09 18.21
CA GLU A 124 -11.84 -34.43 19.20
C GLU A 124 -10.91 -35.52 18.67
N CYS A 125 -9.60 -35.36 18.88
CA CYS A 125 -8.63 -36.42 18.59
C CYS A 125 -8.62 -37.44 19.73
N GLN A 126 -8.75 -38.72 19.39
CA GLN A 126 -8.78 -39.82 20.37
C GLN A 126 -7.47 -39.98 21.17
N HIS A 127 -6.36 -39.46 20.66
CA HIS A 127 -5.03 -39.63 21.25
C HIS A 127 -4.61 -38.47 22.15
N CYS A 128 -4.81 -37.23 21.66
CA CYS A 128 -4.36 -36.00 22.33
C CYS A 128 -5.52 -35.26 23.02
N HIS A 129 -6.77 -35.69 22.84
CA HIS A 129 -7.99 -34.99 23.28
C HIS A 129 -8.12 -33.53 22.79
N ALA A 130 -7.26 -33.10 21.86
CA ALA A 130 -7.36 -31.78 21.25
C ALA A 130 -8.43 -31.79 20.15
N PHE A 131 -9.08 -30.64 19.96
CA PHE A 131 -9.95 -30.42 18.82
C PHE A 131 -9.15 -30.32 17.51
N LYS A 132 -9.69 -30.85 16.42
CA LYS A 132 -9.10 -30.94 15.08
C LYS A 132 -10.15 -30.68 14.01
N TYR A 133 -9.70 -30.42 12.78
CA TYR A 133 -10.60 -30.23 11.63
C TYR A 133 -11.13 -31.56 11.08
N LYS A 134 -12.35 -31.56 10.52
CA LYS A 134 -13.01 -32.75 9.96
C LYS A 134 -12.22 -33.45 8.83
N GLY A 135 -11.36 -32.73 8.11
CA GLY A 135 -10.54 -33.24 7.01
C GLY A 135 -9.04 -33.35 7.30
N GLU A 136 -8.63 -33.16 8.56
CA GLU A 136 -7.23 -33.21 8.96
C GLU A 136 -6.68 -34.65 8.85
N SER A 137 -5.49 -34.82 8.26
CA SER A 137 -4.87 -36.14 8.15
C SER A 137 -4.48 -36.67 9.53
N ALA A 138 -4.54 -38.00 9.67
CA ALA A 138 -4.14 -38.67 10.91
C ALA A 138 -2.68 -38.30 11.25
N GLY A 139 -2.46 -37.92 12.51
CA GLY A 139 -1.13 -37.56 13.02
C GLY A 139 -0.75 -36.08 12.91
N LEU A 140 -1.55 -35.20 12.32
CA LEU A 140 -1.27 -33.76 12.38
C LEU A 140 -1.38 -33.18 13.80
N CYS A 141 -2.38 -33.57 14.62
CA CYS A 141 -2.43 -33.16 16.04
C CYS A 141 -1.21 -33.64 16.85
N CYS A 142 -0.90 -34.93 16.78
CA CYS A 142 -0.06 -35.59 17.80
C CYS A 142 0.87 -36.67 17.25
N ALA A 143 1.07 -36.69 15.93
CA ALA A 143 1.85 -37.71 15.23
C ALA A 143 1.46 -39.16 15.59
N SER A 144 0.16 -39.38 15.85
CA SER A 144 -0.42 -40.64 16.31
C SER A 144 0.23 -41.12 17.62
N GLU A 145 -0.01 -40.40 18.71
CA GLU A 145 0.47 -40.67 20.08
C GLU A 145 1.96 -40.42 20.35
N LYS A 146 2.74 -40.01 19.34
CA LYS A 146 4.17 -39.75 19.54
C LYS A 146 4.44 -38.44 20.28
N VAL A 147 3.47 -37.55 20.34
CA VAL A 147 3.58 -36.26 21.06
C VAL A 147 2.61 -36.27 22.24
N SER A 148 3.15 -36.41 23.45
CA SER A 148 2.43 -36.18 24.70
C SER A 148 2.64 -34.72 25.10
N LEU A 149 1.59 -33.89 24.96
CA LEU A 149 1.65 -32.50 25.41
C LEU A 149 1.30 -32.45 26.90
N PRO A 150 2.12 -31.80 27.75
CA PRO A 150 1.73 -31.53 29.13
C PRO A 150 0.48 -30.62 29.16
N PRO A 151 -0.33 -30.68 30.22
CA PRO A 151 -1.50 -29.81 30.37
C PRO A 151 -1.10 -28.34 30.24
N LEU A 152 -1.82 -27.57 29.42
CA LEU A 152 -1.60 -26.14 29.32
C LEU A 152 -2.03 -25.48 30.63
N ASN A 153 -1.16 -24.62 31.18
CA ASN A 153 -1.52 -23.81 32.34
C ASN A 153 -2.67 -22.87 31.97
N PRO A 154 -3.68 -22.69 32.86
CA PRO A 154 -4.74 -21.74 32.60
C PRO A 154 -4.15 -20.33 32.40
N PRO A 155 -4.73 -19.51 31.50
CA PRO A 155 -4.30 -18.13 31.35
C PRO A 155 -4.49 -17.37 32.67
N PRO A 156 -3.63 -16.40 33.00
CA PRO A 156 -3.80 -15.58 34.20
C PRO A 156 -5.16 -14.88 34.15
N GLU A 157 -5.84 -14.81 35.30
CA GLU A 157 -7.14 -14.14 35.39
C GLU A 157 -7.03 -12.67 34.94
N PRO A 158 -8.01 -12.16 34.18
CA PRO A 158 -8.04 -10.76 33.78
C PRO A 158 -8.17 -9.85 35.02
N LEU A 159 -7.41 -8.75 35.01
CA LEU A 159 -7.46 -7.68 36.03
C LEU A 159 -8.79 -6.92 36.02
#